data_AF-A0A5A7M760-F1
#
_entry.id   AF-A0A5A7M760-F1
#
_cell.length_a   1.000
_cell.length_b   1.000
_cell.length_c   1.000
_cell.angle_alpha   90.00
_cell.angle_beta   90.00
_cell.angle_gamma   90.00
#
_symmetry.space_group_name_H-M   'P 1'
#
loop_
_entity.id
_entity.type
_entity.pdbx_description
1 polymer ?
#
loop_
_entity_poly.entity_id
_entity_poly.type
_entity_poly.pdbx_seq_one_letter_code
_entity_poly.pdbx_strand_id
1 'polypeptide(L)' 'MLTFNTILVLLGVCCVGLLVGFSWREQRWGPWVMLVFVVSLLSLMSYAILNLLL' A
#
# COMPACT_ATOMS: atom_id res chain seq x y z
N MET A 1 11.66 -0.05 -15.43
CA MET A 1 10.42 -0.73 -15.82
C MET A 1 9.93 -1.55 -14.64
N LEU A 2 9.02 -1.02 -13.81
CA LEU A 2 8.27 -1.89 -12.90
C LEU A 2 7.34 -2.74 -13.76
N THR A 3 7.51 -4.06 -13.74
CA THR A 3 6.64 -4.98 -14.46
C THR A 3 5.28 -5.08 -13.76
N PHE A 4 4.22 -5.35 -14.51
CA PHE A 4 2.86 -5.52 -13.97
C PHE A 4 2.81 -6.46 -12.75
N ASN A 5 3.61 -7.54 -12.78
CA ASN A 5 3.78 -8.46 -11.66
C ASN A 5 4.32 -7.78 -10.38
N THR A 6 5.30 -6.87 -10.49
CA THR A 6 5.80 -6.14 -9.32
C THR A 6 4.75 -5.20 -8.72
N ILE A 7 3.90 -4.57 -9.54
CA ILE A 7 2.80 -3.73 -9.06
C ILE A 7 1.77 -4.59 -8.31
N LEU A 8 1.39 -5.74 -8.84
CA LEU A 8 0.48 -6.68 -8.18
C LEU A 8 1.02 -7.17 -6.83
N VAL A 9 2.33 -7.50 -6.76
CA VAL A 9 2.97 -7.92 -5.51
C VAL A 9 2.98 -6.78 -4.49
N LEU A 10 3.36 -5.57 -4.88
CA LEU A 10 3.36 -4.38 -4.01
C LEU A 10 1.97 -4.05 -3.46
N LEU A 11 0.94 -4.23 -4.29
CA LEU A 11 -0.45 -4.05 -3.92
C LEU A 11 -0.89 -5.09 -2.88
N GLY A 12 -0.52 -6.36 -3.09
CA GLY A 12 -0.73 -7.43 -2.11
C GLY A 12 -0.04 -7.16 -0.77
N VAL A 13 1.21 -6.68 -0.80
CA VAL A 13 1.95 -6.29 0.42
C VAL A 13 1.25 -5.15 1.16
N CYS A 14 0.75 -4.13 0.45
CA CYS A 14 -0.02 -3.05 1.09
C CYS A 14 -1.32 -3.54 1.73
N CYS A 15 -2.05 -4.45 1.06
CA CYS A 15 -3.28 -5.04 1.61
C CYS A 15 -3.01 -5.86 2.88
N VAL A 16 -1.95 -6.67 2.90
CA VAL A 16 -1.56 -7.43 4.10
C VAL A 16 -1.09 -6.49 5.21
N GLY A 17 -0.33 -5.44 4.88
CA GLY A 17 0.09 -4.42 5.83
C GLY A 17 -1.08 -3.68 6.49
N LEU A 18 -2.13 -3.38 5.71
CA LEU A 18 -3.38 -2.85 6.26
C LEU A 18 -4.04 -3.85 7.21
N LEU A 19 -4.19 -5.13 6.82
CA LEU A 19 -4.78 -6.17 7.68
C LEU A 19 -4.01 -6.32 9.00
N VAL A 20 -2.69 -6.31 8.96
CA VAL A 20 -1.84 -6.33 10.17
C VAL A 20 -2.07 -5.05 10.98
N GLY A 21 -2.14 -3.87 10.34
CA GLY A 21 -2.47 -2.61 11.00
C GLY A 21 -3.85 -2.59 11.66
N PHE A 22 -4.86 -3.24 11.06
CA PHE A 22 -6.18 -3.44 11.66
C PHE A 22 -6.13 -4.39 12.86
N SER A 23 -5.33 -5.46 12.77
CA SER A 23 -5.12 -6.40 13.88
C SER A 23 -4.34 -5.79 15.05
N TRP A 24 -3.59 -4.72 14.81
CA TRP A 24 -2.76 -4.01 15.79
C TRP A 24 -3.42 -2.74 16.34
N ARG A 25 -4.75 -2.61 16.21
CA ARG A 25 -5.50 -1.40 16.57
C ARG A 25 -5.42 -0.99 18.04
N GLU A 26 -5.18 -1.92 18.96
CA GLU A 26 -5.14 -1.63 20.40
C GLU A 26 -3.86 -0.93 20.86
N GLN A 27 -2.81 -0.87 20.02
CA GLN A 27 -1.62 -0.10 20.33
C GLN A 27 -1.76 1.34 19.81
N ARG A 28 -1.34 2.33 20.61
CA ARG A 28 -1.35 3.78 20.26
C ARG A 28 -0.80 4.13 18.86
N TRP A 29 0.04 3.25 18.30
CA TRP A 29 0.68 3.41 16.99
C TRP A 29 -0.11 2.79 15.81
N GLY A 30 -1.16 1.99 16.06
CA GLY A 30 -2.00 1.38 15.04
C GLY A 30 -2.56 2.37 13.99
N PRO A 31 -3.08 3.55 14.39
CA PRO A 31 -3.57 4.56 13.44
C PRO A 31 -2.47 5.12 12.53
N TRP A 32 -1.25 5.26 13.03
CA TRP A 32 -0.11 5.76 12.25
C TRP A 32 0.35 4.73 11.23
N VAL A 33 0.42 3.45 11.62
CA VAL A 33 0.76 2.36 10.71
C VAL A 33 -0.25 2.24 9.58
N MET A 34 -1.56 2.38 9.88
CA MET A 34 -2.61 2.43 8.86
C MET A 34 -2.41 3.57 7.86
N LEU A 35 -2.14 4.79 8.35
CA LEU A 35 -1.92 5.95 7.49
C LEU A 35 -0.74 5.73 6.54
N VAL A 36 0.38 5.18 7.02
CA VAL A 36 1.55 4.90 6.18
C VAL A 36 1.23 3.92 5.05
N PHE A 37 0.48 2.85 5.34
CA PHE A 37 0.07 1.88 4.33
C PHE A 37 -0.96 2.45 3.34
N VAL A 38 -1.91 3.26 3.80
CA VAL A 38 -2.87 3.94 2.91
C VAL A 38 -2.16 4.91 1.97
N VAL A 39 -1.23 5.72 2.47
CA VAL A 39 -0.45 6.67 1.65
C VAL A 39 0.44 5.93 0.65
N SER A 40 1.09 4.83 1.06
CA SER A 40 1.86 3.99 0.15
C SER A 40 1.00 3.40 -0.96
N LEU A 41 -0.20 2.92 -0.63
CA LEU A 41 -1.14 2.35 -1.61
C LEU A 41 -1.61 3.42 -2.61
N LEU A 42 -1.90 4.64 -2.13
CA LEU A 42 -2.28 5.77 -2.96
C LEU A 42 -1.14 6.20 -3.90
N SER A 43 0.09 6.26 -3.40
CA SER A 43 1.28 6.56 -4.20
C SER A 43 1.59 5.47 -5.22
N LEU A 44 1.30 4.21 -4.91
CA LEU A 44 1.49 3.10 -5.84
C LEU A 44 0.49 3.17 -7.00
N MET A 45 -0.77 3.50 -6.69
CA MET A 45 -1.82 3.69 -7.69
C MET A 45 -1.52 4.88 -8.61
N SER A 46 -1.08 6.01 -8.06
CA SER A 46 -0.71 7.16 -8.88
C SER A 46 0.48 6.85 -9.81
N TYR A 47 1.49 6.13 -9.31
CA TYR A 47 2.63 5.71 -10.12
C TYR A 47 2.23 4.73 -11.24
N ALA A 48 1.33 3.79 -10.94
CA ALA A 48 0.80 2.85 -11.92
C ALA A 48 0.01 3.56 -13.02
N ILE A 49 -0.84 4.53 -12.67
CA ILE A 49 -1.61 5.33 -13.64
C ILE A 49 -0.67 6.13 -14.56
N LEU A 50 0.36 6.78 -14.00
CA LEU A 50 1.34 7.51 -14.79
C LEU A 50 2.14 6.60 -15.73
N ASN A 51 2.47 5.38 -15.31
CA ASN A 51 3.13 4.38 -16.16
C ASN A 51 2.21 3.82 -17.26
N LEU A 52 0.88 3.86 -17.06
CA LEU A 52 -0.10 3.41 -18.04
C LEU A 52 -0.44 4.50 -19.06
N LEU A 53 -0.34 5.77 -18.66
CA LEU A 53 -0.65 6.94 -19.48
C LEU A 53 0.51 7.33 -20.43
N LEU A 54 1.74 6.91 -20.12
CA LEU A 54 2.97 7.30 -20.79
C LEU A 54 3.59 6.10 -21.52
#